data_AF-M4VFJ9-F1
#
_entry.id   AF-M4VFJ9-F1
#
_cell.length_a   1.000
_cell.length_b   1.000
_cell.length_c   1.000
_cell.angle_alpha   90.00
_cell.angle_beta   90.00
_cell.angle_gamma   90.00
#
_symmetry.space_group_name_H-M   'P 1'
#
loop_
_entity.id
_entity.type
_entity.pdbx_description
1 polymer ?
#
loop_
_entity_poly.entity_id
_entity_poly.type
_entity_poly.pdbx_seq_one_letter_code
_entity_poly.pdbx_strand_id
1 'polypeptide(L)'
;MFYVEHYMKPLLFIAFALILASCTKKNPNPELSDAIYMDLQEELSIADKALEEETKNLASLQKEKDAVVPQTGQVKYALKKVEDSLAKIDRLKQQKQFFEISLETRKHLVAERYEESLTEGGRPWPDEAEIADYRAIIKIQREKIAYDKVQGMRKYVPRGTTEPASAPSPSKH
;
A
#
# COMPACT_ATOMS: atom_id res chain seq x y z
N MET A 1 -30.35 -34.89 56.11
CA MET A 1 -30.60 -34.76 54.66
C MET A 1 -30.94 -33.29 54.31
N PHE A 2 -30.02 -32.33 54.48
CA PHE A 2 -30.32 -30.89 54.23
C PHE A 2 -29.14 -30.10 53.63
N TYR A 3 -28.22 -30.76 52.91
CA TYR A 3 -27.05 -30.08 52.33
C TYR A 3 -27.12 -29.84 50.82
N VAL A 4 -28.16 -30.31 50.14
CA VAL A 4 -28.22 -30.30 48.66
C VAL A 4 -28.82 -29.01 48.09
N GLU A 5 -29.71 -28.32 48.83
CA GLU A 5 -30.45 -27.17 48.29
C GLU A 5 -29.68 -25.85 48.26
N HIS A 6 -28.60 -25.72 49.04
CA HIS A 6 -27.79 -24.49 49.06
C HIS A 6 -26.79 -24.39 47.89
N TYR A 7 -26.43 -25.50 47.24
CA TYR A 7 -25.47 -25.51 46.12
C TYR A 7 -26.11 -25.34 44.74
N MET A 8 -27.42 -25.56 44.58
CA MET A 8 -28.10 -25.38 43.28
C MET A 8 -28.23 -23.91 42.87
N LYS A 9 -28.43 -23.00 43.82
CA LYS A 9 -28.61 -21.55 43.56
C LYS A 9 -27.36 -20.85 43.00
N PRO A 10 -26.14 -21.04 43.54
CA PRO A 10 -24.94 -20.42 42.96
C PRO A 10 -24.56 -21.03 41.61
N LEU A 11 -24.84 -22.31 41.37
CA LEU A 11 -24.53 -22.98 40.10
C LEU A 11 -25.37 -22.40 38.93
N LEU A 12 -26.62 -22.04 39.19
CA LEU A 12 -27.51 -21.40 38.22
C LEU A 12 -27.05 -19.95 37.91
N PHE A 13 -26.52 -19.23 38.91
CA PHE A 13 -25.93 -17.90 38.72
C PHE A 13 -24.65 -17.94 37.87
N ILE A 14 -23.79 -18.94 38.07
CA ILE A 14 -22.58 -19.14 37.28
C ILE A 14 -22.93 -19.51 35.83
N ALA A 15 -23.91 -20.40 35.63
CA ALA A 15 -24.38 -20.75 34.29
C ALA A 15 -24.97 -19.54 33.53
N PHE A 16 -25.74 -18.67 34.22
CA PHE A 16 -26.27 -17.45 33.62
C PHE A 16 -25.17 -16.42 33.29
N ALA A 17 -24.14 -16.30 34.12
CA ALA A 17 -22.99 -15.43 33.87
C ALA A 17 -22.18 -15.89 32.64
N LEU A 18 -22.08 -17.20 32.39
CA LEU A 18 -21.40 -17.74 31.20
C LEU A 18 -22.18 -17.47 29.90
N ILE A 19 -23.52 -17.45 29.95
CA ILE A 19 -24.36 -17.14 28.77
C ILE A 19 -24.20 -15.66 28.37
N LEU A 20 -24.07 -14.76 29.35
CA LEU A 20 -23.85 -13.32 29.09
C LEU A 20 -22.43 -13.01 28.58
N ALA A 21 -21.44 -13.86 28.89
CA ALA A 21 -20.06 -13.70 28.43
C ALA A 21 -19.85 -14.10 26.95
N SER A 22 -20.81 -14.77 26.31
CA SER A 22 -20.67 -15.27 24.92
C SER A 22 -21.11 -14.26 23.84
N CYS A 23 -21.28 -12.98 24.16
CA CYS A 23 -21.64 -11.97 23.18
C CYS A 23 -20.39 -11.49 22.40
N THR A 24 -20.03 -12.21 21.32
CA THR A 24 -18.99 -11.78 20.39
C THR A 24 -19.48 -10.57 19.59
N LYS A 25 -19.17 -9.37 20.06
CA LYS A 25 -19.52 -8.13 19.36
C LYS A 25 -18.72 -8.04 18.06
N LYS A 26 -19.40 -7.97 16.91
CA LYS A 26 -18.79 -7.70 15.61
C LYS A 26 -17.99 -6.39 15.69
N ASN A 27 -16.72 -6.43 15.27
CA ASN A 27 -15.90 -5.23 15.18
C ASN A 27 -16.46 -4.35 14.05
N PRO A 28 -16.84 -3.08 14.33
CA PRO A 28 -17.34 -2.18 13.29
C PRO A 28 -16.27 -1.76 12.28
N ASN A 29 -14.98 -1.78 12.64
CA ASN A 29 -13.87 -1.36 11.78
C ASN A 29 -12.76 -2.44 11.76
N PRO A 30 -12.94 -3.56 11.04
CA PRO A 30 -11.92 -4.61 10.95
C PRO A 30 -10.63 -4.14 10.24
N GLU A 31 -10.68 -3.10 9.42
CA GLU A 31 -9.54 -2.54 8.69
C GLU A 31 -8.42 -2.03 9.59
N LEU A 32 -8.75 -1.55 10.79
CA LEU A 32 -7.76 -1.03 11.74
C LEU A 32 -6.88 -2.14 12.35
N SER A 33 -7.31 -3.41 12.23
CA SER A 33 -6.54 -4.57 12.65
C SER A 33 -5.74 -5.22 11.51
N ASP A 34 -5.94 -4.76 10.27
CA ASP A 34 -5.27 -5.30 9.09
C ASP A 34 -3.91 -4.63 8.86
N ALA A 35 -2.83 -5.40 8.90
CA ALA A 35 -1.48 -4.86 8.74
C ALA A 35 -1.26 -4.23 7.35
N ILE A 36 -1.86 -4.79 6.30
CA ILE A 36 -1.72 -4.30 4.92
C ILE A 36 -2.41 -2.93 4.78
N TYR A 37 -3.59 -2.75 5.38
CA TYR A 37 -4.28 -1.47 5.42
C TYR A 37 -3.45 -0.39 6.10
N MET A 38 -2.86 -0.69 7.25
CA MET A 38 -2.01 0.25 7.99
C MET A 38 -0.77 0.66 7.19
N ASP A 39 -0.10 -0.29 6.53
CA ASP A 39 1.04 -0.02 5.66
C ASP A 39 0.64 0.89 4.47
N LEU A 40 -0.49 0.61 3.82
CA LEU A 40 -1.02 1.46 2.73
C LEU A 40 -1.36 2.89 3.21
N GLN A 41 -1.87 3.02 4.43
CA GLN A 41 -2.17 4.32 5.03
C GLN A 41 -0.90 5.13 5.31
N GLU A 42 0.16 4.46 5.76
CA GLU A 42 1.48 5.09 5.94
C GLU A 42 2.05 5.56 4.59
N GLU A 43 2.01 4.71 3.56
CA GLU A 43 2.51 5.04 2.22
C GLU A 43 1.73 6.21 1.59
N LEU A 44 0.41 6.28 1.80
CA LEU A 44 -0.39 7.43 1.40
C LEU A 44 0.09 8.71 2.10
N SER A 45 0.32 8.65 3.42
CA SER A 45 0.81 9.81 4.19
C SER A 45 2.20 10.28 3.72
N ILE A 46 3.08 9.34 3.36
CA ILE A 46 4.40 9.64 2.80
C ILE A 46 4.26 10.32 1.44
N ALA A 47 3.41 9.79 0.56
CA ALA A 47 3.15 10.38 -0.76
C ALA A 47 2.59 11.81 -0.66
N ASP A 48 1.66 12.03 0.28
CA ASP A 48 1.09 13.35 0.55
C ASP A 48 2.14 14.36 1.01
N LYS A 49 2.97 13.99 1.98
CA LYS A 49 4.06 14.86 2.47
C LYS A 49 5.06 15.18 1.35
N ALA A 50 5.42 14.18 0.54
CA ALA A 50 6.31 14.39 -0.60
C ALA A 50 5.72 15.33 -1.66
N LEU A 51 4.40 15.25 -1.90
CA LEU A 51 3.70 16.16 -2.80
C LEU A 51 3.67 17.59 -2.24
N GLU A 52 3.36 17.76 -0.97
CA GLU A 52 3.40 19.07 -0.31
C GLU A 52 4.81 19.69 -0.31
N GLU A 53 5.85 18.88 -0.10
CA GLU A 53 7.23 19.34 -0.15
C GLU A 53 7.62 19.78 -1.57
N GLU A 54 7.30 18.97 -2.58
CA GLU A 54 7.65 19.29 -3.97
C GLU A 54 6.86 20.49 -4.50
N THR A 55 5.61 20.67 -4.09
CA THR A 55 4.83 21.87 -4.47
C THR A 55 5.41 23.15 -3.87
N LYS A 56 5.92 23.10 -2.63
CA LYS A 56 6.67 24.22 -2.03
C LYS A 56 7.98 24.47 -2.78
N ASN A 57 8.69 23.40 -3.14
CA ASN A 57 9.92 23.48 -3.93
C ASN A 57 9.68 24.11 -5.32
N LEU A 58 8.59 23.74 -5.98
CA LEU A 58 8.19 24.33 -7.26
C LEU A 58 7.96 25.84 -7.13
N ALA A 59 7.30 26.30 -6.05
CA ALA A 59 7.10 27.72 -5.81
C ALA A 59 8.42 28.48 -5.61
N SER A 60 9.43 27.90 -4.96
CA SER A 60 10.77 28.49 -4.89
C SER A 60 11.47 28.49 -6.26
N LEU A 61 11.38 27.40 -7.03
CA LEU A 61 11.99 27.30 -8.36
C LEU A 61 11.39 28.28 -9.35
N GLN A 62 10.09 28.57 -9.24
CA GLN A 62 9.44 29.62 -10.04
C GLN A 62 10.01 31.00 -9.72
N LYS A 63 10.19 31.34 -8.44
CA LYS A 63 10.82 32.61 -8.04
C LYS A 63 12.27 32.70 -8.54
N GLU A 64 13.03 31.61 -8.45
CA GLU A 64 14.40 31.55 -9.00
C GLU A 64 14.41 31.78 -10.50
N LYS A 65 13.50 31.14 -11.24
CA LYS A 65 13.35 31.33 -12.69
C LYS A 65 13.08 32.79 -13.04
N ASP A 66 12.18 33.45 -12.31
CA ASP A 66 11.80 34.84 -12.57
C ASP A 66 12.92 35.84 -12.22
N ALA A 67 13.83 35.46 -11.31
CA ALA A 67 15.01 36.24 -10.95
C ALA A 67 16.19 36.09 -11.91
N VAL A 68 16.16 35.12 -12.85
CA VAL A 68 17.28 34.87 -13.77
C VAL A 68 17.38 35.96 -14.84
N VAL A 69 18.60 36.42 -15.09
CA VAL A 69 18.88 37.45 -16.11
C VAL A 69 18.54 36.93 -17.52
N PRO A 70 17.72 37.66 -18.30
CA PRO A 70 17.38 37.30 -19.67
C PRO A 70 18.61 37.12 -20.58
N GLN A 71 18.47 36.30 -21.62
CA GLN A 71 19.52 36.02 -22.63
C GLN A 71 20.79 35.34 -22.11
N THR A 72 20.73 34.72 -20.91
CA THR A 72 21.81 33.86 -20.39
C THR A 72 21.44 32.38 -20.53
N GLY A 73 22.44 31.49 -20.60
CA GLY A 73 22.22 30.04 -20.59
C GLY A 73 21.52 29.52 -19.31
N GLN A 74 21.51 30.33 -18.25
CA GLN A 74 20.88 30.00 -16.96
C GLN A 74 19.36 29.88 -17.07
N VAL A 75 18.72 30.60 -17.99
CA VAL A 75 17.26 30.53 -18.22
C VAL A 75 16.84 29.11 -18.59
N LYS A 76 17.61 28.44 -19.47
CA LYS A 76 17.34 27.06 -19.89
C LYS A 76 17.45 26.08 -18.72
N TYR A 77 18.43 26.26 -17.83
CA TYR A 77 18.58 25.42 -16.65
C TYR A 77 17.45 25.63 -15.64
N ALA A 78 17.05 26.89 -15.39
CA ALA A 78 15.94 27.21 -14.49
C ALA A 78 14.61 26.66 -15.01
N LEU A 79 14.33 26.80 -16.32
CA LEU A 79 13.18 26.18 -16.97
C LEU A 79 13.16 24.66 -16.79
N LYS A 80 14.30 24.02 -17.07
CA LYS A 80 14.41 22.57 -16.91
C LYS A 80 14.13 22.11 -15.47
N LYS A 81 14.63 22.83 -14.46
CA LYS A 81 14.33 22.51 -13.05
C LYS A 81 12.83 22.59 -12.74
N VAL A 82 12.15 23.60 -13.27
CA VAL A 82 10.69 23.76 -13.10
C VAL A 82 9.95 22.60 -13.80
N GLU A 83 10.35 22.24 -15.01
CA GLU A 83 9.77 21.10 -15.75
C GLU A 83 10.01 19.77 -15.03
N ASP A 84 11.23 19.53 -14.53
CA ASP A 84 11.57 18.33 -13.77
C ASP A 84 10.74 18.24 -12.47
N SER A 85 10.52 19.37 -11.79
CA SER A 85 9.69 19.45 -10.58
C SER A 85 8.21 19.20 -10.89
N LEU A 86 7.66 19.78 -11.96
CA LEU A 86 6.30 19.50 -12.42
C LEU A 86 6.09 18.02 -12.75
N ALA A 87 7.03 17.42 -13.49
CA ALA A 87 6.97 15.99 -13.81
C ALA A 87 7.05 15.11 -12.56
N LYS A 88 7.80 15.53 -11.54
CA LYS A 88 7.85 14.84 -10.24
C LYS A 88 6.52 14.96 -9.49
N ILE A 89 5.88 16.14 -9.48
CA ILE A 89 4.55 16.35 -8.88
C ILE A 89 3.52 15.46 -9.54
N ASP A 90 3.52 15.34 -10.87
CA ASP A 90 2.56 14.50 -11.58
C ASP A 90 2.71 13.02 -11.19
N ARG A 91 3.95 12.53 -11.05
CA ARG A 91 4.20 11.17 -10.54
C ARG A 91 3.71 10.98 -9.11
N LEU A 92 3.96 11.96 -8.24
CA LEU A 92 3.50 11.92 -6.84
C LEU A 92 1.97 11.93 -6.75
N LYS A 93 1.28 12.69 -7.61
CA LYS A 93 -0.19 12.67 -7.72
C LYS A 93 -0.72 11.30 -8.14
N GLN A 94 -0.11 10.70 -9.16
CA GLN A 94 -0.47 9.36 -9.60
C GLN A 94 -0.26 8.33 -8.49
N GLN A 95 0.85 8.44 -7.75
CA GLN A 95 1.16 7.57 -6.62
C GLN A 95 0.15 7.75 -5.48
N LYS A 96 -0.21 8.99 -5.14
CA LYS A 96 -1.27 9.28 -4.16
C LYS A 96 -2.59 8.63 -4.57
N GLN A 97 -3.06 8.86 -5.80
CA GLN A 97 -4.31 8.29 -6.31
C GLN A 97 -4.29 6.76 -6.27
N PHE A 98 -3.16 6.15 -6.62
CA PHE A 98 -3.00 4.70 -6.52
C PHE A 98 -3.23 4.18 -5.10
N PHE A 99 -2.64 4.85 -4.09
CA PHE A 99 -2.82 4.43 -2.70
C PHE A 99 -4.23 4.71 -2.16
N GLU A 100 -4.87 5.80 -2.56
CA GLU A 100 -6.27 6.08 -2.23
C GLU A 100 -7.19 4.95 -2.73
N ILE A 101 -7.08 4.58 -4.01
CA ILE A 101 -7.86 3.49 -4.61
C ILE A 101 -7.54 2.16 -3.94
N SER A 102 -6.26 1.90 -3.64
CA SER A 102 -5.83 0.66 -2.98
C SER A 102 -6.39 0.54 -1.56
N LEU A 103 -6.44 1.63 -0.80
CA LEU A 103 -7.02 1.66 0.55
C LEU A 103 -8.53 1.41 0.54
N GLU A 104 -9.26 2.04 -0.38
CA GLU A 104 -10.69 1.80 -0.54
C GLU A 104 -10.96 0.34 -0.90
N THR A 105 -10.23 -0.18 -1.89
CA THR A 105 -10.34 -1.58 -2.31
C THR A 105 -10.04 -2.54 -1.16
N ARG A 106 -8.95 -2.29 -0.41
CA ARG A 106 -8.58 -3.11 0.75
C ARG A 106 -9.65 -3.05 1.84
N LYS A 107 -10.23 -1.88 2.10
CA LYS A 107 -11.29 -1.73 3.11
C LYS A 107 -12.50 -2.60 2.79
N HIS A 108 -12.97 -2.61 1.55
CA HIS A 108 -14.07 -3.47 1.13
C HIS A 108 -13.73 -4.95 1.28
N LEU A 109 -12.56 -5.36 0.81
CA LEU A 109 -12.09 -6.75 0.90
C LEU A 109 -11.92 -7.21 2.35
N VAL A 110 -11.39 -6.35 3.23
CA VAL A 110 -11.26 -6.64 4.67
C VAL A 110 -12.64 -6.82 5.31
N ALA A 111 -13.61 -5.98 4.99
CA ALA A 111 -14.97 -6.11 5.50
C ALA A 111 -15.59 -7.46 5.09
N GLU A 112 -15.49 -7.83 3.82
CA GLU A 112 -16.00 -9.11 3.29
C GLU A 112 -15.32 -10.32 3.97
N ARG A 113 -13.98 -10.33 4.04
CA ARG A 113 -13.24 -11.44 4.65
C ARG A 113 -13.45 -11.54 6.16
N TYR A 114 -13.63 -10.41 6.83
CA TYR A 114 -13.98 -10.41 8.25
C TYR A 114 -15.36 -11.06 8.45
N GLU A 115 -16.34 -10.77 7.59
CA GLU A 115 -17.64 -11.43 7.65
C GLU A 115 -17.53 -12.94 7.39
N GLU A 116 -16.72 -13.35 6.42
CA GLU A 116 -16.44 -14.78 6.17
C GLU A 116 -15.83 -15.46 7.40
N SER A 117 -14.91 -14.79 8.10
CA SER A 117 -14.23 -15.34 9.29
C SER A 117 -15.16 -15.60 10.48
N LEU A 118 -16.32 -14.94 10.51
CA LEU A 118 -17.33 -15.13 11.54
C LEU A 118 -18.23 -16.35 11.28
N THR A 119 -18.15 -16.97 10.10
CA THR A 119 -18.94 -18.15 9.74
C THR A 119 -18.30 -19.45 10.26
N GLU A 120 -19.10 -20.50 10.50
CA GLU A 120 -18.58 -21.81 10.91
C GLU A 120 -17.71 -22.41 9.79
N GLY A 121 -16.41 -22.59 10.05
CA GLY A 121 -15.44 -23.01 9.04
C GLY A 121 -14.87 -21.87 8.18
N GLY A 122 -15.10 -20.62 8.59
CA GLY A 122 -14.58 -19.42 7.95
C GLY A 122 -13.06 -19.32 7.94
N ARG A 123 -12.54 -18.41 7.11
CA ARG A 123 -11.10 -18.13 7.01
C ARG A 123 -10.57 -17.57 8.35
N PRO A 124 -9.35 -17.93 8.80
CA PRO A 124 -8.74 -17.30 9.96
C PRO A 124 -8.59 -15.79 9.76
N TRP A 125 -8.91 -15.03 10.82
CA TRP A 125 -8.74 -13.59 10.86
C TRP A 125 -7.85 -13.20 12.04
N PRO A 126 -6.71 -12.53 11.83
CA PRO A 126 -6.12 -12.12 10.54
C PRO A 126 -5.52 -13.30 9.74
N ASP A 127 -5.40 -13.14 8.42
CA ASP A 127 -4.75 -14.13 7.55
C ASP A 127 -3.24 -13.93 7.55
N GLU A 128 -2.53 -14.67 8.40
CA GLU A 128 -1.07 -14.57 8.56
C GLU A 128 -0.30 -14.91 7.28
N ALA A 129 -0.82 -15.83 6.45
CA ALA A 129 -0.18 -16.22 5.20
C ALA A 129 -0.20 -15.06 4.20
N GLU A 130 -1.35 -14.38 4.06
CA GLU A 130 -1.44 -13.19 3.21
C GLU A 130 -0.50 -12.08 3.67
N ILE A 131 -0.43 -11.83 4.98
CA ILE A 131 0.47 -10.80 5.53
C ILE A 131 1.93 -11.14 5.23
N ALA A 132 2.31 -12.42 5.35
CA ALA A 132 3.66 -12.87 5.02
C ALA A 132 3.99 -12.69 3.53
N ASP A 133 3.05 -13.05 2.64
CA ASP A 133 3.20 -12.89 1.19
C ASP A 133 3.34 -11.41 0.81
N TYR A 134 2.49 -10.56 1.37
CA TYR A 134 2.57 -9.11 1.17
C TYR A 134 3.93 -8.54 1.60
N ARG A 135 4.40 -8.91 2.80
CA ARG A 135 5.71 -8.46 3.30
C ARG A 135 6.86 -8.95 2.42
N ALA A 136 6.78 -10.17 1.91
CA ALA A 136 7.78 -10.70 0.98
C ALA A 136 7.84 -9.88 -0.31
N ILE A 137 6.68 -9.53 -0.89
CA ILE A 137 6.59 -8.69 -2.09
C ILE A 137 7.19 -7.31 -1.84
N ILE A 138 6.78 -6.64 -0.75
CA ILE A 138 7.29 -5.31 -0.40
C ILE A 138 8.80 -5.34 -0.16
N LYS A 139 9.31 -6.37 0.53
CA LYS A 139 10.74 -6.55 0.76
C LYS A 139 11.52 -6.63 -0.56
N ILE A 140 11.07 -7.47 -1.49
CA ILE A 140 11.69 -7.61 -2.82
C ILE A 140 11.68 -6.28 -3.58
N GLN A 141 10.57 -5.54 -3.53
CA GLN A 141 10.47 -4.23 -4.19
C GLN A 141 11.47 -3.23 -3.60
N ARG A 142 11.58 -3.16 -2.27
CA ARG A 142 12.52 -2.27 -1.57
C ARG A 142 13.97 -2.64 -1.87
N GLU A 143 14.30 -3.93 -1.85
CA GLU A 143 15.64 -4.44 -2.19
C GLU A 143 16.00 -4.12 -3.65
N LYS A 144 15.05 -4.28 -4.58
CA LYS A 144 15.26 -3.90 -5.99
C LYS A 144 15.55 -2.41 -6.13
N ILE A 145 14.77 -1.53 -5.49
CA ILE A 145 14.99 -0.08 -5.52
C ILE A 145 16.37 0.27 -4.93
N ALA A 146 16.76 -0.38 -3.82
CA ALA A 146 18.06 -0.18 -3.20
C ALA A 146 19.21 -0.63 -4.11
N TYR A 147 19.08 -1.81 -4.73
CA TYR A 147 20.04 -2.34 -5.69
C TYR A 147 20.20 -1.42 -6.90
N ASP A 148 19.10 -0.96 -7.48
CA ASP A 148 19.09 -0.06 -8.65
C ASP A 148 19.75 1.29 -8.34
N LYS A 149 19.62 1.76 -7.09
CA LYS A 149 20.29 2.97 -6.60
C LYS A 149 21.81 2.80 -6.48
N VAL A 150 22.29 1.64 -6.01
CA VAL A 150 23.72 1.33 -5.85
C VAL A 150 24.41 1.09 -7.19
N GLN A 151 23.75 0.34 -8.10
CA GLN A 151 24.33 -0.03 -9.39
C GLN A 151 24.28 1.08 -10.44
N GLY A 152 23.74 2.27 -10.10
CA GLY A 152 23.69 3.43 -10.96
C GLY A 152 23.05 3.12 -12.31
N MET A 153 21.75 2.78 -12.34
CA MET A 153 20.95 2.50 -13.54
C MET A 153 21.78 2.11 -14.78
N ARG A 154 22.20 0.83 -14.88
CA ARG A 154 22.48 0.27 -16.20
C ARG A 154 21.16 0.30 -16.97
N LYS A 155 20.98 1.35 -17.78
CA LYS A 155 19.78 1.70 -18.55
C LYS A 155 19.44 0.69 -19.66
N TYR A 156 19.85 -0.57 -19.50
CA TYR A 156 19.61 -1.64 -20.44
C TYR A 156 18.72 -2.69 -19.76
N VAL A 157 17.45 -2.34 -19.60
CA VAL A 157 16.39 -3.33 -19.46
C VAL A 157 15.93 -3.60 -20.90
N PRO A 158 16.20 -4.79 -21.49
CA PRO A 158 15.69 -5.10 -22.81
C PRO A 158 14.16 -5.07 -22.73
N ARG A 159 13.55 -4.00 -23.24
CA ARG A 159 12.11 -3.91 -23.42
C ARG A 159 11.78 -4.66 -24.70
N GLY A 160 11.31 -5.89 -24.54
CA GLY A 160 10.91 -6.75 -25.65
C GLY A 160 12.08 -7.53 -26.23
N THR A 161 11.77 -8.75 -26.65
CA THR A 161 12.62 -9.58 -27.51
C THR A 161 12.98 -8.79 -28.75
N THR A 162 14.19 -8.23 -28.81
CA THR A 162 14.88 -8.02 -30.08
C THR A 162 15.38 -9.37 -30.58
N GLU A 163 14.50 -10.35 -30.74
CA GLU A 163 14.78 -11.40 -31.71
C GLU A 163 14.48 -10.74 -33.05
N PRO A 164 15.49 -10.51 -33.91
CA PRO A 164 15.19 -10.18 -35.29
C PRO A 164 14.36 -11.34 -35.82
N ALA A 165 13.17 -11.04 -36.37
CA ALA A 165 12.32 -12.03 -37.00
C ALA A 165 13.18 -12.95 -37.87
N SER A 166 13.41 -14.18 -37.40
CA SER A 166 14.16 -15.17 -38.15
C SER A 166 13.39 -15.38 -39.44
N ALA A 167 14.00 -14.96 -40.55
CA ALA A 167 13.43 -15.10 -41.87
C ALA A 167 12.92 -16.54 -42.07
N PRO A 168 11.77 -16.74 -42.73
CA PRO A 168 11.25 -18.08 -42.98
C PRO A 168 12.31 -18.89 -43.74
N SER A 169 12.70 -20.02 -43.15
CA SER A 169 13.58 -21.00 -43.78
C SER A 169 13.03 -21.35 -45.16
N PRO A 170 13.82 -21.29 -46.25
CA PRO A 170 13.35 -21.73 -47.55
C PRO A 170 13.02 -23.21 -47.44
N SER A 171 11.78 -23.55 -47.79
CA SER A 171 11.34 -24.93 -47.92
C SER A 171 12.26 -25.61 -48.94
N LYS A 172 13.01 -26.62 -48.51
CA LYS A 172 13.68 -27.52 -49.45
C LYS A 172 12.59 -28.32 -50.16
N HIS A 173 12.57 -28.20 -51.48
CA HIS A 173 11.87 -29.08 -52.41
C HIS A 173 12.31 -30.54 -52.22
#